data_AF-A0A351YGU8-F1
#
_entry.id   AF-A0A351YGU8-F1
#
_cell.length_a   1.000
_cell.length_b   1.000
_cell.length_c   1.000
_cell.angle_alpha   90.00
_cell.angle_beta   90.00
_cell.angle_gamma   90.00
#
_symmetry.space_group_name_H-M   'P 1'
#
loop_
_entity.id
_entity.type
_entity.pdbx_description
1 polymer ?
#
loop_
_entity_poly.entity_id
_entity_poly.type
_entity_poly.pdbx_seq_one_letter_code
_entity_poly.pdbx_strand_id
1 'polypeptide(L)'
;KRAHLLFTDLERLSKIVNNPDYPVQFLYTGKAHPNDGAGQGLIKQIIEISRRPEFLGKIIFLENYDMKLARRLISGVDIWLNTPTRPLEASGTSGEKALMNGVINFSVLDGW
;
A
#
# COMPACT_ATOMS: atom_id res chain seq x y z
N LYS A 1 -2.69 -10.63 -2.36
CA LYS A 1 -2.04 -9.72 -1.37
C LYS A 1 -3.06 -9.25 -0.34
N ARG A 2 -2.63 -8.83 0.86
CA ARG A 2 -3.50 -8.43 1.97
C ARG A 2 -3.45 -6.92 2.23
N ALA A 3 -3.92 -6.12 1.26
CA ALA A 3 -3.84 -4.66 1.36
C ALA A 3 -4.70 -4.07 2.51
N HIS A 4 -5.65 -4.84 3.05
CA HIS A 4 -6.50 -4.39 4.16
C HIS A 4 -5.85 -4.49 5.54
N LEU A 5 -4.67 -5.11 5.69
CA LEU A 5 -4.10 -5.38 7.02
C LEU A 5 -3.90 -4.11 7.85
N LEU A 6 -3.55 -2.99 7.21
CA LEU A 6 -3.38 -1.71 7.91
C LEU A 6 -4.69 -1.21 8.54
N PHE A 7 -5.86 -1.66 8.06
CA PHE A 7 -7.16 -1.22 8.55
C PHE A 7 -7.78 -2.13 9.61
N THR A 8 -7.06 -3.16 10.06
CA THR A 8 -7.53 -4.06 11.11
C THR A 8 -7.64 -3.37 12.47
N ASP A 9 -6.79 -2.36 12.70
CA ASP A 9 -6.79 -1.52 13.90
C ASP A 9 -6.64 -0.05 13.49
N LEU A 10 -7.79 0.62 13.33
CA LEU A 10 -7.83 2.01 12.87
C LEU A 10 -7.34 2.99 13.94
N GLU A 11 -7.48 2.66 15.23
CA GLU A 11 -6.99 3.52 16.30
C GLU A 11 -5.46 3.55 16.28
N ARG A 12 -4.82 2.38 16.17
CA ARG A 12 -3.38 2.28 16.00
C ARG A 12 -2.89 2.96 14.72
N LEU A 13 -3.59 2.75 13.60
CA LEU A 13 -3.26 3.42 12.35
C LEU A 13 -3.31 4.95 12.49
N SER A 14 -4.34 5.48 13.15
CA SER A 14 -4.51 6.93 13.39
C SER A 14 -3.35 7.50 14.20
N LYS A 15 -2.91 6.80 15.26
CA LYS A 15 -1.74 7.21 16.06
C LYS A 15 -0.46 7.24 15.23
N ILE A 16 -0.28 6.31 14.30
CA ILE A 16 0.91 6.24 13.44
C ILE A 16 0.92 7.41 12.45
N VAL A 17 -0.16 7.63 11.71
CA VAL A 17 -0.17 8.63 10.63
C VAL A 17 -0.24 10.08 11.12
N ASN A 18 -0.71 10.28 12.36
CA ASN A 18 -0.83 11.59 13.01
C ASN A 18 0.24 11.84 14.07
N ASN A 19 1.31 11.04 14.11
CA ASN A 19 2.45 11.34 14.97
C ASN A 19 3.09 12.69 14.55
N PRO A 20 3.20 13.68 15.45
CA PRO A 20 3.70 15.02 15.11
C PRO A 20 5.19 15.05 14.77
N ASP A 21 5.98 14.15 15.36
CA ASP A 21 7.43 14.09 15.18
C ASP A 21 7.81 13.18 13.99
N TYR A 22 7.00 12.15 13.74
CA TYR A 22 7.24 11.13 12.72
C TYR A 22 5.98 10.78 11.92
N PRO A 23 5.42 11.74 11.15
CA PRO A 23 4.19 11.49 10.39
C PRO A 23 4.45 10.47 9.26
N VAL A 24 3.51 9.54 9.08
CA VAL A 24 3.57 8.54 8.01
C VAL A 24 2.47 8.78 6.99
N GLN A 25 2.81 8.66 5.70
CA GLN A 25 1.86 8.66 4.60
C GLN A 25 1.82 7.29 3.92
N PHE A 26 0.62 6.79 3.66
CA PHE A 26 0.41 5.56 2.91
C PHE A 26 -0.09 5.88 1.51
N LEU A 27 0.69 5.47 0.50
CA LEU A 27 0.30 5.53 -0.89
C LEU A 27 -0.21 4.15 -1.34
N TYR A 28 -1.48 4.09 -1.69
CA TYR A 28 -2.08 2.91 -2.31
C TYR A 28 -2.24 3.13 -3.81
N THR A 29 -2.11 2.06 -4.57
CA THR A 29 -2.42 2.07 -6.00
C THR A 29 -2.79 0.66 -6.43
N GLY A 30 -3.63 0.55 -7.46
CA GLY A 30 -4.03 -0.74 -7.99
C GLY A 30 -5.24 -0.65 -8.91
N LYS A 31 -5.50 -1.76 -9.60
CA LYS A 31 -6.69 -1.98 -10.41
C LYS A 31 -7.28 -3.32 -9.97
N ALA A 32 -8.59 -3.36 -9.80
CA ALA A 32 -9.32 -4.62 -9.66
C ALA A 32 -9.89 -5.00 -11.03
N HIS A 33 -9.87 -6.29 -11.36
CA HIS A 33 -10.51 -6.77 -12.56
C HIS A 33 -12.03 -6.50 -12.49
N PRO A 34 -12.74 -6.22 -13.61
CA PRO A 34 -14.19 -5.97 -13.59
C PRO A 34 -15.02 -7.10 -12.95
N ASN A 35 -14.54 -8.34 -13.06
CA ASN A 35 -15.17 -9.53 -12.46
C ASN A 35 -14.61 -9.90 -11.07
N ASP A 36 -13.68 -9.13 -10.52
CA ASP A 36 -13.11 -9.34 -9.19
C ASP A 36 -13.82 -8.44 -8.16
N GLY A 37 -15.01 -8.87 -7.72
CA GLY A 37 -15.82 -8.14 -6.75
C GLY A 37 -15.12 -7.95 -5.40
N ALA A 38 -14.26 -8.91 -5.00
CA ALA A 38 -13.50 -8.81 -3.76
C ALA A 38 -12.43 -7.72 -3.85
N GLY A 39 -11.68 -7.66 -4.96
CA GLY A 39 -10.71 -6.60 -5.23
C GLY A 39 -11.36 -5.21 -5.32
N GLN A 40 -12.52 -5.12 -5.96
CA GLN A 40 -13.29 -3.88 -6.01
C GLN A 40 -13.77 -3.42 -4.63
N GLY A 41 -14.30 -4.35 -3.83
CA GLY A 41 -14.72 -4.07 -2.45
C GLY A 41 -13.56 -3.58 -1.58
N LEU A 42 -12.37 -4.18 -1.75
CA LEU A 42 -11.16 -3.76 -1.05
C LEU A 42 -10.72 -2.34 -1.41
N ILE A 43 -10.71 -2.00 -2.70
CA ILE A 43 -10.40 -0.63 -3.17
C ILE A 43 -11.42 0.37 -2.60
N LYS A 44 -12.72 0.03 -2.65
CA LYS A 44 -13.78 0.86 -2.07
C LYS A 44 -13.56 1.11 -0.58
N GLN A 45 -13.23 0.07 0.18
CA GLN A 45 -12.95 0.18 1.62
C GLN A 45 -11.76 1.11 1.90
N ILE A 46 -10.67 0.99 1.12
CA ILE A 46 -9.50 1.88 1.25
C ILE A 46 -9.90 3.34 1.03
N ILE A 47 -10.68 3.61 -0.01
CA ILE A 47 -11.13 4.96 -0.35
C ILE A 47 -12.04 5.52 0.76
N GLU A 48 -12.98 4.73 1.26
CA GLU A 48 -13.86 5.14 2.36
C GLU A 48 -13.07 5.49 3.63
N ILE A 49 -12.07 4.69 3.98
CA ILE A 49 -11.20 4.96 5.13
C ILE A 49 -10.35 6.21 4.90
N SER A 50 -9.77 6.39 3.72
CA SER A 50 -8.95 7.57 3.40
C SER A 50 -9.69 8.90 3.51
N ARG A 51 -11.03 8.86 3.43
CA ARG A 51 -11.90 10.05 3.51
C ARG A 51 -12.31 10.40 4.93
N ARG A 52 -12.00 9.58 5.93
CA ARG A 52 -12.31 9.92 7.33
C ARG A 52 -11.43 11.09 7.79
N PRO A 53 -11.94 12.00 8.63
CA PRO A 53 -11.23 13.20 9.06
C PRO A 53 -9.80 12.94 9.58
N GLU A 54 -9.62 11.88 10.35
CA GLU A 54 -8.35 11.49 10.96
C GLU A 54 -7.31 10.93 9.95
N PHE A 55 -7.72 10.61 8.71
CA PHE A 55 -6.86 10.03 7.67
C PHE A 55 -6.70 10.93 6.44
N LEU A 56 -7.36 12.08 6.41
CA LEU A 56 -7.28 13.01 5.28
C LEU A 56 -5.84 13.47 5.04
N GLY A 57 -5.37 13.32 3.80
CA GLY A 57 -4.00 13.65 3.40
C GLY A 57 -2.92 12.71 3.93
N LYS A 58 -3.30 11.64 4.64
CA LYS A 58 -2.40 10.64 5.21
C LYS A 58 -2.47 9.30 4.48
N ILE A 59 -3.65 8.93 4.01
CA ILE A 59 -3.88 7.73 3.20
C ILE A 59 -4.35 8.20 1.84
N ILE A 60 -3.57 7.94 0.80
CA ILE A 60 -3.81 8.46 -0.55
C ILE A 60 -3.93 7.27 -1.50
N PHE A 61 -5.07 7.19 -2.20
CA PHE A 61 -5.26 6.21 -3.26
C PHE A 61 -4.99 6.86 -4.62
N LEU A 62 -4.03 6.32 -5.36
CA LEU A 62 -3.65 6.76 -6.69
C LEU A 62 -4.23 5.79 -7.71
N GLU A 63 -5.21 6.28 -8.46
CA GLU A 63 -5.90 5.52 -9.50
C GLU A 63 -5.01 5.29 -10.72
N ASN A 64 -5.47 4.40 -11.60
CA ASN A 64 -4.87 4.18 -12.92
C ASN A 64 -3.39 3.79 -12.90
N TYR A 65 -3.03 2.86 -12.00
CA TYR A 65 -1.69 2.27 -11.96
C TYR A 65 -1.21 1.83 -13.35
N ASP A 66 -0.08 2.37 -13.76
CA ASP A 66 0.61 2.08 -15.01
C ASP A 66 2.14 2.17 -14.80
N MET A 67 2.91 1.95 -15.86
CA MET A 67 4.38 1.99 -15.77
C MET A 67 4.94 3.38 -15.44
N LYS A 68 4.23 4.45 -15.83
CA LYS A 68 4.67 5.84 -15.58
C LYS A 68 4.50 6.18 -14.10
N LEU A 69 3.36 5.81 -13.51
CA LEU A 69 3.11 5.95 -12.08
C LEU A 69 4.03 5.03 -11.27
N ALA A 70 4.19 3.77 -11.70
CA ALA A 70 5.10 2.81 -11.05
C ALA A 70 6.52 3.37 -10.94
N ARG A 71 7.06 3.96 -12.02
CA ARG A 71 8.38 4.58 -12.03
C ARG A 71 8.51 5.67 -10.97
N ARG A 72 7.50 6.55 -10.85
CA ARG A 72 7.51 7.65 -9.87
C ARG A 72 7.39 7.16 -8.44
N LEU A 73 6.54 6.15 -8.21
CA LEU A 73 6.33 5.59 -6.87
C LEU A 73 7.57 4.84 -6.37
N ILE A 74 8.11 3.93 -7.19
CA ILE A 74 9.23 3.09 -6.78
C ILE A 74 10.48 3.91 -6.47
N SER A 75 10.70 5.04 -7.16
CA SER A 75 11.85 5.92 -6.88
C SER A 75 11.56 6.99 -5.82
N GLY A 76 10.31 7.14 -5.37
CA GLY A 76 9.88 8.29 -4.57
C GLY A 76 9.39 7.94 -3.16
N VAL A 77 9.22 6.66 -2.83
CA VAL A 77 8.83 6.23 -1.49
C VAL A 77 10.05 5.84 -0.66
N ASP A 78 9.99 6.08 0.65
CA ASP A 78 11.05 5.66 1.57
C ASP A 78 10.99 4.15 1.86
N ILE A 79 9.77 3.60 1.91
CA ILE A 79 9.49 2.21 2.26
C ILE A 79 8.52 1.59 1.24
N TRP A 80 8.89 0.42 0.73
CA TRP A 80 8.03 -0.39 -0.14
C TRP A 80 7.39 -1.53 0.66
N LEU A 81 6.07 -1.42 0.89
CA LEU A 81 5.31 -2.38 1.70
C LEU A 81 4.71 -3.49 0.83
N ASN A 82 5.00 -4.75 1.18
CA ASN A 82 4.43 -5.94 0.57
C ASN A 82 3.82 -6.86 1.63
N THR A 83 2.52 -7.15 1.57
CA THR A 83 1.82 -8.01 2.54
C THR A 83 1.18 -9.26 1.89
N PRO A 84 1.95 -10.12 1.20
CA PRO A 84 1.40 -11.36 0.67
C PRO A 84 0.90 -12.28 1.78
N THR A 85 -0.04 -13.16 1.44
CA THR A 85 -0.43 -14.28 2.33
C THR A 85 0.57 -15.39 2.10
N ARG A 86 1.31 -15.82 3.12
CA ARG A 86 2.28 -16.92 2.97
C ARG A 86 1.56 -18.26 2.73
N PRO A 87 2.00 -19.13 1.80
CA PRO A 87 3.15 -19.02 0.89
C PRO A 87 2.74 -18.68 -0.57
N LEU A 88 1.83 -17.71 -0.75
CA LEU A 88 1.11 -17.50 -2.02
C LEU A 88 1.78 -16.49 -2.95
N GLU A 89 2.86 -15.81 -2.54
CA GLU A 89 3.65 -14.99 -3.46
C GLU A 89 4.80 -15.83 -4.02
N ALA A 90 4.77 -16.11 -5.32
CA ALA A 90 5.82 -16.88 -5.97
C ALA A 90 7.18 -16.13 -6.01
N SER A 91 7.14 -14.82 -6.21
CA SER A 91 8.32 -13.94 -6.23
C SER A 91 7.84 -12.50 -5.93
N GLY A 92 7.44 -11.79 -6.99
CA GLY A 92 7.02 -10.39 -6.94
C GLY A 92 8.16 -9.50 -7.40
N THR A 93 8.02 -8.78 -8.52
CA THR A 93 9.13 -7.97 -9.08
C THR A 93 9.16 -6.51 -8.61
N SER A 94 8.16 -6.09 -7.83
CA SER A 94 8.04 -4.68 -7.40
C SER A 94 9.03 -4.31 -6.30
N GLY A 95 9.37 -5.23 -5.39
CA GLY A 95 10.40 -5.01 -4.39
C GLY A 95 11.84 -5.08 -4.93
N GLU A 96 12.05 -5.62 -6.15
CA GLU A 96 13.33 -5.81 -6.86
C GLU A 96 13.59 -4.43 -7.45
N LYS A 97 12.51 -3.95 -8.11
CA LYS A 97 12.10 -2.56 -8.29
C LYS A 97 12.67 -1.63 -7.21
N ALA A 98 12.10 -1.78 -6.01
CA ALA A 98 12.39 -0.95 -4.85
C ALA A 98 13.85 -1.05 -4.39
N LEU A 99 14.40 -2.27 -4.27
CA LEU A 99 15.80 -2.50 -3.88
C LEU A 99 16.78 -1.81 -4.83
N MET A 100 16.56 -1.92 -6.14
CA MET A 100 17.40 -1.27 -7.14
C MET A 100 17.34 0.27 -7.07
N ASN A 101 16.31 0.85 -6.44
CA ASN A 101 16.18 2.28 -6.20
C ASN A 101 16.61 2.70 -4.79
N GLY A 102 17.21 1.80 -4.00
CA GLY A 102 17.64 2.09 -2.62
C GLY A 102 16.50 2.20 -1.61
N VAL A 103 15.30 1.73 -1.96
CA VAL A 103 14.12 1.76 -1.10
C VAL A 103 14.10 0.55 -0.16
N ILE A 104 13.73 0.79 1.09
CA ILE A 104 13.63 -0.26 2.11
C ILE A 104 12.39 -1.12 1.83
N ASN A 105 12.55 -2.44 1.72
CA ASN A 105 11.42 -3.36 1.66
C ASN A 105 10.90 -3.66 3.08
N PHE A 106 9.60 -3.49 3.28
CA PHE A 106 8.90 -3.99 4.45
C PHE A 106 7.95 -5.10 4.01
N SER A 107 8.28 -6.36 4.33
CA SER A 107 7.49 -7.51 3.91
C SER A 107 7.51 -8.67 4.91
N VAL A 108 6.82 -9.75 4.55
CA VAL A 108 6.88 -11.05 5.22
C VAL A 108 7.92 -11.93 4.53
N LEU A 109 8.36 -13.01 5.18
CA LEU A 109 9.25 -14.03 4.59
C LEU A 109 8.47 -14.92 3.60
N ASP A 110 8.04 -14.34 2.48
CA ASP A 110 7.32 -15.00 1.39
C ASP A 110 7.50 -14.24 0.06
N GLY A 111 7.67 -14.98 -1.04
CA GLY A 111 8.20 -14.41 -2.28
C GLY A 111 9.62 -13.86 -2.08
N TRP A 112 10.07 -13.03 -3.03
CA TRP A 112 11.45 -12.54 -3.14
C TRP A 112 12.49 -13.61 -3.43
#